data_AF-A0A429X2H6-F1
#
_entry.id   AF-A0A429X2H6-F1
#
_cell.length_a   1.000
_cell.length_b   1.000
_cell.length_c   1.000
_cell.angle_alpha   90.00
_cell.angle_beta   90.00
_cell.angle_gamma   90.00
#
_symmetry.space_group_name_H-M   'P 1'
#
loop_
_entity.id
_entity.type
_entity.pdbx_description
1 polymer ?
#
loop_
_entity_poly.entity_id
_entity_poly.type
_entity_poly.pdbx_seq_one_letter_code
_entity_poly.pdbx_strand_id
1 'polypeptide(L)'
;MSITLESENRSIGKLEGHYLRNKAGQTYLACEDMNFIWTRQQVKDFRILWEEGINLDELSRYFQRSQEEILILALDLGVKNKIKPRDGGLIGEMPFL
;
A
#
# COMPACT_ATOMS: atom_id res chain seq x y z
N MET A 1 -11.19 15.38 -32.85
CA MET A 1 -11.82 15.15 -31.54
C MET A 1 -12.40 13.74 -31.43
N SER A 2 -13.02 13.19 -32.47
CA SER A 2 -13.57 11.81 -32.52
C SER A 2 -12.53 10.69 -32.57
N ILE A 3 -11.42 10.85 -33.31
CA ILE A 3 -10.35 9.84 -33.42
C ILE A 3 -9.64 9.61 -32.07
N THR A 4 -9.49 10.68 -31.29
CA THR A 4 -8.82 10.63 -29.97
C THR A 4 -9.62 9.79 -28.98
N LEU A 5 -10.93 10.01 -28.90
CA LEU A 5 -11.85 9.23 -28.04
C LEU A 5 -11.87 7.74 -28.41
N GLU A 6 -11.81 7.40 -29.70
CA GLU A 6 -11.81 6.01 -30.15
C GLU A 6 -10.50 5.28 -29.80
N SER A 7 -9.37 6.00 -29.87
CA SER A 7 -8.07 5.49 -29.45
C SER A 7 -7.94 5.32 -27.93
N GLU A 8 -8.54 6.24 -27.16
CA GLU A 8 -8.62 6.16 -25.69
C GLU A 8 -9.46 4.97 -25.25
N ASN A 9 -10.68 4.81 -25.79
CA ASN A 9 -11.56 3.70 -25.45
C ASN A 9 -10.95 2.33 -25.76
N ARG A 10 -10.20 2.22 -26.87
CA ARG A 10 -9.47 0.99 -27.20
C ARG A 10 -8.36 0.68 -26.20
N SER A 11 -7.68 1.71 -25.71
CA SER A 11 -6.60 1.57 -24.73
C SER A 11 -7.16 1.19 -23.36
N ILE A 12 -8.26 1.81 -22.94
CA ILE A 12 -9.00 1.45 -21.73
C ILE A 12 -9.44 -0.01 -21.78
N GLY A 13 -10.11 -0.45 -22.85
CA GLY A 13 -10.58 -1.85 -22.96
C GLY A 13 -9.45 -2.89 -22.92
N LYS A 14 -8.25 -2.56 -23.45
CA LYS A 14 -7.07 -3.43 -23.32
C LYS A 14 -6.54 -3.47 -21.88
N LEU A 15 -6.48 -2.34 -21.20
CA LEU A 15 -6.07 -2.26 -19.80
C LEU A 15 -7.05 -3.00 -18.90
N GLU A 16 -8.35 -2.77 -19.09
CA GLU A 16 -9.40 -3.48 -18.37
C GLU A 16 -9.29 -4.99 -18.57
N GLY A 17 -9.15 -5.47 -19.81
CA GLY A 17 -8.99 -6.90 -20.08
C GLY A 17 -7.70 -7.51 -19.53
N HIS A 18 -6.66 -6.72 -19.29
CA HIS A 18 -5.39 -7.20 -18.74
C HIS A 18 -5.37 -7.19 -17.20
N TYR A 19 -5.92 -6.14 -16.58
CA TYR A 19 -5.83 -5.90 -15.14
C TYR A 19 -7.11 -6.23 -14.37
N LEU A 20 -8.28 -6.12 -14.99
CA LEU A 20 -9.56 -6.44 -14.37
C LEU A 20 -9.98 -7.85 -14.80
N ARG A 21 -10.18 -8.74 -13.81
CA ARG A 21 -10.55 -10.14 -14.07
C ARG A 21 -12.07 -10.35 -14.24
N ASN A 22 -12.86 -9.38 -13.79
CA ASN A 22 -14.33 -9.44 -13.87
C ASN A 22 -14.86 -8.55 -14.99
N LYS A 23 -16.13 -8.73 -15.35
CA LYS A 23 -16.82 -7.92 -16.35
C LYS A 23 -16.72 -6.43 -16.01
N ALA A 24 -16.56 -5.58 -17.04
CA ALA A 24 -16.58 -4.12 -16.88
C ALA A 24 -17.84 -3.67 -16.11
N GLY A 25 -17.65 -2.79 -15.12
CA GLY A 25 -18.71 -2.36 -14.19
C GLY A 25 -19.05 -3.34 -13.07
N GLN A 26 -18.39 -4.50 -12.98
CA GLN A 26 -18.55 -5.48 -11.88
C GLN A 26 -17.26 -5.69 -11.07
N THR A 27 -16.23 -4.86 -11.31
CA THR A 27 -14.98 -4.93 -10.57
C THR A 27 -14.95 -3.82 -9.52
N TYR A 28 -14.77 -4.20 -8.26
CA TYR A 28 -14.37 -3.29 -7.20
C TYR A 28 -12.87 -3.45 -6.99
N LEU A 29 -12.12 -2.37 -7.11
CA LEU A 29 -10.68 -2.36 -6.84
C LEU A 29 -10.46 -1.82 -5.43
N ALA A 30 -10.08 -2.70 -4.51
CA ALA A 30 -9.73 -2.28 -3.16
C ALA A 30 -8.50 -1.36 -3.19
N CYS A 31 -8.52 -0.30 -2.37
CA CYS A 31 -7.43 0.66 -2.20
C CYS A 31 -7.03 1.45 -3.46
N GLU A 32 -7.95 1.65 -4.41
CA GLU A 32 -7.68 2.38 -5.66
C GLU A 32 -7.12 3.79 -5.43
N ASP A 33 -7.58 4.49 -4.39
CA ASP A 33 -7.17 5.86 -4.08
C ASP A 33 -5.88 5.95 -3.22
N MET A 34 -5.28 4.82 -2.84
CA MET A 34 -4.07 4.80 -1.99
C MET A 34 -2.78 4.85 -2.81
N ASN A 35 -1.73 5.44 -2.23
CA ASN A 35 -0.41 5.56 -2.85
C ASN A 35 0.60 4.57 -2.23
N PHE A 36 0.78 3.43 -2.89
CA PHE A 36 1.75 2.40 -2.49
C PHE A 36 3.15 2.56 -3.10
N ILE A 37 3.49 3.74 -3.62
CA ILE A 37 4.82 4.01 -4.15
C ILE A 37 5.72 4.43 -2.99
N TRP A 38 6.77 3.65 -2.75
CA TRP A 38 7.75 3.88 -1.68
C TRP A 38 9.15 4.01 -2.28
N THR A 39 9.91 4.99 -1.82
CA THR A 39 11.34 5.07 -2.14
C THR A 39 12.11 4.00 -1.38
N ARG A 40 13.29 3.63 -1.89
CA ARG A 40 14.18 2.70 -1.19
C ARG A 40 14.55 3.20 0.22
N GLN A 41 14.67 4.51 0.41
CA GLN A 41 14.99 5.08 1.72
C GLN A 41 13.80 4.94 2.67
N GLN A 42 12.58 5.28 2.24
CA GLN A 42 11.39 5.09 3.08
C GLN A 42 11.19 3.63 3.52
N VAL A 43 11.44 2.66 2.64
CA VAL A 43 11.38 1.24 3.00
C VAL A 43 12.44 0.87 4.04
N LYS A 44 13.65 1.45 3.97
CA LYS A 44 14.68 1.23 5.00
C LYS A 44 14.27 1.83 6.33
N ASP A 45 13.81 3.07 6.33
CA ASP A 45 13.39 3.79 7.54
C ASP A 45 12.22 3.05 8.21
N PHE A 46 11.26 2.58 7.41
CA PHE A 46 10.13 1.80 7.92
C PHE A 46 10.61 0.53 8.63
N ARG A 47 11.57 -0.20 8.06
CA ARG A 47 12.10 -1.42 8.69
C ARG A 47 12.77 -1.15 10.04
N ILE A 48 13.53 -0.05 10.13
CA ILE A 48 14.20 0.36 11.37
C ILE A 48 13.15 0.69 12.44
N LEU A 49 12.22 1.59 12.13
CA LEU A 49 11.18 2.03 13.06
C LEU A 49 10.23 0.87 13.45
N TRP A 50 9.96 -0.05 12.53
CA TRP A 50 9.21 -1.26 12.82
C TRP A 50 9.93 -2.18 13.81
N GLU A 51 11.23 -2.40 13.63
CA GLU A 51 12.05 -3.19 14.56
C GLU A 51 12.18 -2.53 15.94
N GLU A 52 12.10 -1.19 16.01
CA GLU A 52 12.04 -0.41 17.25
C GLU A 52 10.66 -0.42 17.94
N GLY A 53 9.67 -1.13 17.38
CA GLY A 53 8.35 -1.24 18.00
C GLY A 53 7.46 -0.01 17.83
N ILE A 54 7.79 0.92 16.93
CA ILE A 54 6.99 2.12 16.68
C ILE A 54 5.61 1.74 16.14
N ASN A 55 4.56 2.37 16.68
CA ASN A 55 3.18 2.07 16.33
C ASN A 55 2.75 2.70 14.98
N LEU A 56 1.64 2.22 14.42
CA LEU A 56 1.16 2.71 13.11
C LEU A 56 0.84 4.22 13.09
N ASP A 57 0.37 4.79 14.20
CA ASP A 57 0.03 6.20 14.29
C ASP A 57 1.28 7.08 14.22
N GLU A 58 2.33 6.71 14.96
CA GLU A 58 3.62 7.38 14.90
C GLU A 58 4.31 7.22 13.55
N LEU A 59 4.27 6.02 12.96
CA LEU A 59 4.76 5.77 11.60
C LEU A 59 4.02 6.63 10.57
N SER A 60 2.69 6.70 10.68
CA SER A 60 1.83 7.52 9.80
C SER A 60 2.26 9.00 9.85
N ARG A 61 2.49 9.55 11.04
CA ARG A 61 3.00 10.91 11.22
C ARG A 61 4.40 11.09 10.65
N TYR A 62 5.31 10.14 10.86
CA TYR A 62 6.68 10.18 10.34
C TYR A 62 6.71 10.21 8.80
N PHE A 63 5.94 9.34 8.14
CA PHE A 63 5.89 9.25 6.69
C PHE A 63 4.94 10.25 6.03
N GLN A 64 4.12 10.96 6.83
CA GLN A 64 3.05 11.85 6.37
C GLN A 64 2.08 11.11 5.42
N ARG A 65 1.68 9.91 5.83
CA ARG A 65 0.86 8.96 5.06
C ARG A 65 -0.19 8.34 5.94
N SER A 66 -1.25 7.78 5.35
CA SER A 66 -2.33 7.18 6.14
C SER A 66 -1.87 5.90 6.86
N GLN A 67 -2.52 5.53 7.96
CA GLN A 67 -2.18 4.29 8.67
C GLN A 67 -2.42 3.05 7.80
N GLU A 68 -3.37 3.10 6.87
CA GLU A 68 -3.66 2.04 5.90
C GLU A 68 -2.50 1.84 4.92
N GLU A 69 -1.89 2.91 4.40
CA GLU A 69 -0.72 2.80 3.54
C GLU A 69 0.46 2.16 4.28
N ILE A 70 0.66 2.53 5.54
CA ILE A 70 1.68 1.94 6.42
C ILE A 70 1.39 0.45 6.68
N LEU A 71 0.13 0.11 6.97
CA LEU A 71 -0.31 -1.27 7.18
C LEU A 71 -0.08 -2.13 5.95
N ILE A 72 -0.42 -1.63 4.76
CA ILE A 72 -0.21 -2.36 3.50
C ILE A 72 1.29 -2.53 3.21
N LEU A 73 2.14 -1.55 3.51
CA LEU A 73 3.59 -1.72 3.42
C LEU A 73 4.09 -2.80 4.39
N ALA A 74 3.60 -2.80 5.64
CA ALA A 74 3.95 -3.83 6.62
C ALA A 74 3.57 -5.23 6.13
N LEU A 75 2.36 -5.38 5.57
CA LEU A 75 1.87 -6.62 4.99
C LEU A 75 2.76 -7.10 3.84
N ASP A 76 3.07 -6.22 2.87
CA ASP A 76 3.92 -6.56 1.71
C ASP A 76 5.31 -7.02 2.15
N LEU A 77 5.95 -6.27 3.06
CA LEU A 77 7.27 -6.62 3.58
C LEU A 77 7.23 -7.90 4.43
N GLY A 78 6.15 -8.15 5.17
CA GLY A 78 5.94 -9.36 5.95
C GLY A 78 5.83 -10.60 5.06
N VAL A 79 4.98 -10.55 4.02
CA VAL A 79 4.83 -11.63 3.03
C VAL A 79 6.16 -11.93 2.31
N LYS A 80 6.98 -10.90 2.06
CA LYS A 80 8.31 -11.04 1.46
C LYS A 80 9.41 -11.42 2.47
N ASN A 81 9.07 -11.69 3.73
CA ASN A 81 10.01 -11.99 4.81
C ASN A 81 11.11 -10.92 4.99
N LYS A 82 10.76 -9.64 4.78
CA LYS A 82 11.66 -8.47 4.92
C LYS A 82 11.56 -7.80 6.28
N ILE A 83 10.49 -8.07 7.02
CA ILE A 83 10.31 -7.73 8.43
C ILE A 83 9.85 -8.97 9.19
N LYS A 84 10.07 -8.98 10.50
CA LYS A 84 9.59 -10.04 11.39
C LYS A 84 8.34 -9.57 12.15
N PRO A 85 7.50 -10.50 12.62
CA PRO A 85 6.55 -10.19 13.68
C PRO A 85 7.27 -9.53 14.86
N ARG A 86 6.61 -8.56 15.50
CA ARG A 86 7.12 -7.80 16.64
C ARG A 86 6.10 -7.82 17.77
N ASP A 87 6.56 -7.60 18.99
CA ASP A 87 5.67 -7.48 20.14
C ASP A 87 4.71 -6.29 19.96
N GLY A 88 3.46 -6.50 20.37
CA GLY A 88 2.35 -5.56 20.14
C GLY A 88 1.84 -5.46 18.69
N GLY A 89 2.43 -6.17 17.72
CA GLY A 89 1.87 -6.29 16.36
C GLY A 89 1.71 -4.94 15.66
N LEU A 90 0.50 -4.52 15.33
CA LEU A 90 0.25 -3.19 14.73
C LEU A 90 0.29 -2.05 15.76
N ILE A 91 0.09 -2.37 17.04
CA ILE A 91 -0.15 -1.41 18.11
C ILE A 91 1.16 -0.81 18.63
N GLY A 92 2.31 -1.43 18.37
CA GLY A 92 3.58 -0.96 18.95
C GLY A 92 3.95 -1.69 20.22
N GLU A 93 5.19 -1.55 20.65
CA GLU A 93 5.53 -1.86 22.05
C GLU A 93 4.72 -0.92 22.95
N MET A 94 3.97 -1.48 23.89
CA MET A 94 3.26 -0.71 24.92
C MET A 94 4.25 -0.40 26.03
N PRO A 95 4.68 0.85 26.25
CA PRO A 95 5.72 1.13 27.25
C PRO A 95 5.29 0.88 28.70
N PHE A 96 4.01 0.58 29.00
CA PHE A 96 3.50 0.55 30.38
C PHE A 96 2.39 -0.48 30.66
N LEU A 97 2.49 -1.72 30.17
CA LEU A 97 1.69 -2.85 30.69
C LEU A 97 2.59 -3.99 31.18
#